data_AF-A0A4Q3HFT0-F1
#
_entry.id   AF-A0A4Q3HFT0-F1
#
_cell.length_a   1.000
_cell.length_b   1.000
_cell.length_c   1.000
_cell.angle_alpha   90.00
_cell.angle_beta   90.00
_cell.angle_gamma   90.00
#
_symmetry.space_group_name_H-M   'P 1'
#
loop_
_entity.id
_entity.type
_entity.pdbx_description
1 polymer ?
#
loop_
_entity_poly.entity_id
_entity_poly.type
_entity_poly.pdbx_seq_one_letter_code
_entity_poly.pdbx_strand_id
1 'polypeptide(L)'
;MKSLRVAVAAALMSTVVFALPAGAAGPDIEASVHTISRFKTGSDATRFGKLEFLGGLQFSSNDSMLQSLSAIRFRPDGKSFVSVLDTGHWLTGQIERDAEGRLSGLSRLQVSPLL
;
A
#
# COMPACT_ATOMS: atom_id res chain seq x y z
N MET A 1 67.32 -22.35 14.44
CA MET A 1 66.35 -23.42 14.14
C MET A 1 65.10 -23.19 14.99
N LYS A 2 63.94 -22.96 14.35
CA LYS A 2 62.55 -23.09 14.85
C LYS A 2 62.25 -22.44 16.22
N SER A 3 61.52 -21.32 16.26
CA SER A 3 60.09 -21.43 16.57
C SER A 3 59.23 -20.35 15.94
N LEU A 4 58.05 -20.79 15.52
CA LEU A 4 57.07 -20.20 14.63
C LEU A 4 55.86 -19.70 15.44
N ARG A 5 55.40 -18.47 15.17
CA ARG A 5 54.02 -17.92 15.31
C ARG A 5 53.30 -18.02 16.67
N VAL A 6 53.01 -16.86 17.27
CA VAL A 6 51.79 -16.59 18.06
C VAL A 6 51.33 -15.17 17.70
N ALA A 7 50.53 -15.03 16.66
CA ALA A 7 49.08 -14.90 16.71
C ALA A 7 48.64 -13.43 16.87
N VAL A 8 48.42 -12.80 15.70
CA VAL A 8 47.64 -11.58 15.52
C VAL A 8 46.24 -11.84 16.08
N ALA A 9 45.92 -11.26 17.24
CA ALA A 9 44.56 -11.25 17.79
C ALA A 9 43.95 -9.86 17.55
N ALA A 10 43.80 -9.49 16.28
CA ALA A 10 42.87 -8.44 15.90
C ALA A 10 41.46 -9.04 16.06
N ALA A 11 40.81 -8.76 17.18
CA ALA A 11 39.42 -9.12 17.41
C ALA A 11 38.52 -8.32 16.46
N LEU A 12 38.36 -8.84 15.23
CA LEU A 12 37.27 -8.48 14.33
C LEU A 12 35.99 -9.07 14.90
N MET A 13 35.36 -8.30 15.78
CA MET A 13 34.02 -8.59 16.28
C MET A 13 33.05 -8.35 15.12
N SER A 14 32.79 -9.38 14.31
CA SER A 14 31.78 -9.35 13.25
C SER A 14 30.40 -9.18 13.88
N THR A 15 29.87 -7.97 13.87
CA THR A 15 28.44 -7.71 14.04
C THR A 15 27.69 -8.34 12.86
N VAL A 16 27.10 -9.51 13.09
CA VAL A 16 26.11 -10.09 12.17
C VAL A 16 24.84 -9.27 12.31
N VAL A 17 24.64 -8.32 11.41
CA VAL A 17 23.35 -7.66 11.23
C VAL A 17 22.45 -8.65 10.51
N PHE A 18 21.54 -9.30 11.22
CA PHE A 18 20.41 -9.98 10.58
C PHE A 18 19.52 -8.90 9.95
N ALA A 19 19.66 -8.71 8.64
CA ALA A 19 18.65 -8.01 7.87
C ALA A 19 17.40 -8.89 7.90
N LEU A 20 16.39 -8.49 8.68
CA LEU A 20 15.05 -9.03 8.52
C LEU A 20 14.65 -8.77 7.06
N PRO A 21 14.14 -9.76 6.33
CA PRO A 21 13.60 -9.49 5.01
C PRO A 21 12.49 -8.46 5.21
N ALA A 22 12.69 -7.25 4.68
CA ALA A 22 11.56 -6.37 4.44
C ALA A 22 10.56 -7.20 3.62
N GLY A 23 9.35 -7.42 4.13
CA GLY A 23 8.35 -8.26 3.49
C GLY A 23 8.32 -7.96 1.99
N ALA A 24 8.66 -8.97 1.17
CA ALA A 24 8.71 -8.79 -0.26
C ALA A 24 7.32 -8.33 -0.73
N ALA A 25 7.28 -7.31 -1.58
CA ALA A 25 6.03 -6.88 -2.20
C ALA A 25 5.36 -8.11 -2.84
N GLY A 26 4.14 -8.41 -2.39
CA GLY A 26 3.33 -9.49 -2.95
C GLY A 26 3.04 -9.23 -4.44
N PRO A 27 2.63 -10.27 -5.20
CA PRO A 27 2.19 -10.06 -6.57
C PRO A 27 1.02 -9.07 -6.61
N ASP A 28 0.87 -8.40 -7.75
CA ASP A 28 -0.28 -7.54 -7.97
C ASP A 28 -1.57 -8.39 -7.94
N ILE A 29 -2.57 -7.90 -7.22
CA ILE A 29 -3.92 -8.48 -7.19
C ILE A 29 -4.84 -7.72 -8.14
N GLU A 30 -5.74 -8.44 -8.79
CA GLU A 30 -6.79 -7.83 -9.60
C GLU A 30 -7.94 -7.35 -8.72
N ALA A 31 -8.53 -6.20 -9.04
CA ALA A 31 -9.73 -5.72 -8.40
C ALA A 31 -10.74 -5.20 -9.44
N SER A 32 -12.00 -5.57 -9.25
CA SER A 32 -13.12 -4.94 -9.93
C SER A 32 -13.36 -3.58 -9.28
N VAL A 33 -13.35 -2.51 -10.06
CA VAL A 33 -13.51 -1.14 -9.56
C VAL A 33 -14.72 -0.48 -10.22
N HIS A 34 -15.56 0.15 -9.40
CA HIS A 34 -16.70 0.94 -9.83
C HIS A 34 -16.59 2.35 -9.28
N THR A 35 -16.82 3.33 -10.15
CA THR A 35 -16.85 4.73 -9.75
C THR A 35 -18.19 5.08 -9.11
N ILE A 36 -18.13 5.82 -8.00
CA ILE A 36 -19.29 6.43 -7.36
C ILE A 36 -19.36 7.87 -7.88
N SER A 37 -20.24 8.10 -8.85
CA SER A 37 -20.41 9.41 -9.50
C SER A 37 -21.43 10.32 -8.80
N ARG A 38 -22.29 9.76 -7.95
CA ARG A 38 -23.27 10.49 -7.14
C ARG A 38 -23.25 10.01 -5.70
N PHE A 39 -23.19 10.95 -4.76
CA PHE A 39 -23.20 10.62 -3.33
C PHE A 39 -24.60 10.29 -2.83
N LYS A 40 -25.62 11.05 -3.26
CA LYS A 40 -27.01 10.84 -2.86
C LYS A 40 -27.79 10.17 -3.99
N THR A 41 -28.34 8.99 -3.71
CA THR A 41 -29.19 8.25 -4.66
C THR A 41 -30.34 9.14 -5.15
N GLY A 42 -30.52 9.19 -6.47
CA GLY A 42 -31.58 9.99 -7.12
C GLY A 42 -31.36 11.49 -7.12
N SER A 43 -30.15 11.99 -6.83
CA SER A 43 -29.85 13.42 -6.83
C SER A 43 -28.48 13.71 -7.46
N ASP A 44 -28.42 14.71 -8.32
CA ASP A 44 -27.18 15.24 -8.90
C ASP A 44 -26.50 16.29 -8.01
N ALA A 45 -26.98 16.48 -6.77
CA ALA A 45 -26.36 17.40 -5.82
C ALA A 45 -24.94 16.94 -5.48
N THR A 46 -23.96 17.83 -5.67
CA THR A 46 -22.55 17.59 -5.32
C THR A 46 -22.15 18.27 -4.02
N ARG A 47 -22.89 19.29 -3.55
CA ARG A 47 -22.59 20.04 -2.33
C ARG A 47 -23.50 19.63 -1.18
N PHE A 48 -22.89 19.29 -0.04
CA PHE A 48 -23.54 18.82 1.18
C PHE A 48 -23.04 19.65 2.36
N GLY A 49 -23.76 20.73 2.70
CA GLY A 49 -23.32 21.71 3.68
C GLY A 49 -22.03 22.41 3.23
N LYS A 50 -20.97 22.30 4.04
CA LYS A 50 -19.63 22.87 3.72
C LYS A 50 -18.76 21.95 2.85
N LEU A 51 -19.22 20.74 2.55
CA LEU A 51 -18.45 19.74 1.83
C LEU A 51 -18.93 19.60 0.38
N GLU A 52 -18.00 19.23 -0.50
CA GLU A 52 -18.27 18.91 -1.89
C GLU A 52 -17.83 17.48 -2.17
N PHE A 53 -18.71 16.70 -2.78
CA PHE A 53 -18.42 15.34 -3.21
C PHE A 53 -17.63 15.39 -4.51
N LEU A 54 -16.37 14.97 -4.45
CA LEU A 54 -15.45 14.95 -5.60
C LEU A 54 -15.48 13.63 -6.38
N GLY A 55 -16.14 12.61 -5.83
CA GLY A 55 -16.17 11.25 -6.37
C GLY A 55 -15.82 10.20 -5.32
N GLY A 56 -16.04 8.94 -5.66
CA GLY A 56 -15.65 7.80 -4.84
C GLY A 56 -15.33 6.59 -5.69
N LEU A 57 -14.68 5.60 -5.08
CA LEU A 57 -14.45 4.29 -5.67
C LEU A 57 -15.01 3.23 -4.75
N GLN A 58 -15.71 2.26 -5.33
CA GLN A 58 -16.01 0.98 -4.72
C GLN A 58 -15.16 -0.07 -5.43
N PHE A 59 -14.53 -0.97 -4.70
CA PHE A 59 -13.75 -2.04 -5.32
C PHE A 59 -13.85 -3.34 -4.53
N SER A 60 -13.63 -4.45 -5.22
CA SER A 60 -13.56 -5.79 -4.65
C SER A 60 -12.52 -6.63 -5.39
N SER A 61 -11.99 -7.65 -4.73
CA SER A 61 -11.09 -8.64 -5.33
C SER A 61 -11.54 -10.04 -4.92
N ASN A 62 -11.15 -11.04 -5.71
CA ASN A 62 -11.25 -12.44 -5.32
C ASN A 62 -10.08 -12.88 -4.42
N ASP A 63 -9.07 -12.02 -4.24
CA ASP A 63 -7.98 -12.27 -3.30
C ASP A 63 -8.51 -12.20 -1.86
N SER A 64 -8.36 -13.30 -1.12
CA SER A 64 -8.89 -13.42 0.24
C SER A 64 -8.16 -12.55 1.26
N MET A 65 -6.96 -12.06 0.95
CA MET A 65 -6.23 -11.14 1.81
C MET A 65 -6.76 -9.71 1.70
N LEU A 66 -7.46 -9.36 0.61
CA LEU A 66 -8.13 -8.06 0.49
C LEU A 66 -9.45 -8.05 1.28
N GLN A 67 -9.43 -7.43 2.46
CA GLN A 67 -10.58 -7.25 3.36
C GLN A 67 -10.88 -5.76 3.57
N SER A 68 -11.56 -5.37 4.66
CA SER A 68 -12.00 -3.98 4.86
C SER A 68 -10.82 -3.05 5.12
N LEU A 69 -10.93 -1.80 4.63
CA LEU A 69 -9.93 -0.76 4.89
C LEU A 69 -10.13 -0.17 6.29
N SER A 70 -9.02 0.02 7.01
CA SER A 70 -8.99 0.74 8.30
C SER A 70 -8.46 2.17 8.17
N ALA A 71 -7.50 2.43 7.28
CA ALA A 71 -6.93 3.76 7.07
C ALA A 71 -6.22 3.85 5.72
N ILE A 72 -6.14 5.04 5.13
CA ILE A 72 -5.43 5.28 3.87
C ILE A 72 -4.59 6.56 3.95
N ARG A 73 -3.41 6.54 3.32
CA ARG A 73 -2.54 7.71 3.13
C ARG A 73 -1.95 7.72 1.73
N PHE A 74 -2.04 8.87 1.07
CA PHE A 74 -1.34 9.11 -0.19
C PHE A 74 0.13 9.42 0.04
N ARG A 75 0.96 8.95 -0.89
CA ARG A 75 2.38 9.31 -0.99
C ARG A 75 2.51 10.71 -1.61
N PRO A 76 3.69 11.35 -1.51
CA PRO A 76 3.89 12.71 -2.03
C PRO A 76 3.63 12.89 -3.53
N ASP A 77 3.62 11.79 -4.31
CA ASP A 77 3.30 11.80 -5.74
C ASP A 77 1.80 12.05 -6.03
N GLY A 78 0.93 11.99 -5.01
CA GLY A 78 -0.52 12.14 -5.15
C GLY A 78 -1.21 11.01 -5.91
N LYS A 79 -0.44 9.98 -6.33
CA LYS A 79 -0.93 8.84 -7.12
C LYS A 79 -0.90 7.56 -6.28
N SER A 80 0.22 7.30 -5.64
CA SER A 80 0.44 6.07 -4.89
C SER A 80 -0.13 6.21 -3.48
N PHE A 81 -0.64 5.12 -2.91
CA PHE A 81 -1.15 5.09 -1.55
C PHE A 81 -0.65 3.88 -0.77
N VAL A 82 -0.73 4.01 0.55
CA VAL A 82 -0.61 2.91 1.51
C VAL A 82 -1.86 2.93 2.37
N SER A 83 -2.44 1.76 2.58
CA SER A 83 -3.62 1.53 3.38
C SER A 83 -3.37 0.41 4.39
N VAL A 84 -4.04 0.48 5.54
CA VAL A 84 -4.09 -0.61 6.52
C VAL A 84 -5.42 -1.34 6.33
N LEU A 85 -5.39 -2.66 6.26
CA LEU A 85 -6.57 -3.52 6.31
C LEU A 85 -6.92 -3.87 7.76
N ASP A 86 -8.20 -4.08 8.05
CA ASP A 86 -8.71 -4.51 9.36
C ASP A 86 -8.11 -5.84 9.86
N THR A 87 -7.57 -6.65 8.95
CA THR A 87 -6.90 -7.92 9.23
C THR A 87 -5.40 -7.82 9.54
N GLY A 88 -4.83 -6.61 9.65
CA GLY A 88 -3.40 -6.44 9.93
C GLY A 88 -2.53 -6.71 8.70
N HIS A 89 -2.99 -6.27 7.53
CA HIS A 89 -2.22 -6.27 6.29
C HIS A 89 -2.05 -4.85 5.77
N TRP A 90 -0.95 -4.59 5.07
CA TRP A 90 -0.81 -3.44 4.19
C TRP A 90 -1.52 -3.71 2.87
N LEU A 91 -2.21 -2.70 2.35
CA LEU A 91 -2.60 -2.60 0.95
C LEU A 91 -1.88 -1.41 0.34
N THR A 92 -1.06 -1.65 -0.68
CA THR A 92 -0.47 -0.58 -1.49
C THR A 92 -1.09 -0.56 -2.87
N GLY A 93 -1.08 0.59 -3.52
CA GLY A 93 -1.54 0.71 -4.90
C GLY A 93 -1.44 2.12 -5.43
N GLN A 94 -2.04 2.32 -6.59
CA GLN A 94 -2.14 3.61 -7.26
C GLN A 94 -3.58 3.95 -7.58
N ILE A 95 -3.93 5.22 -7.40
CA ILE A 95 -5.19 5.78 -7.88
C ILE A 95 -5.05 6.15 -9.35
N GLU A 96 -6.04 5.80 -10.17
CA GLU A 96 -6.13 6.26 -11.54
C GLU A 96 -7.15 7.39 -11.65
N ARG A 97 -6.87 8.32 -12.56
CA ARG A 97 -7.72 9.48 -12.85
C ARG A 97 -8.05 9.57 -14.33
N ASP A 98 -9.24 10.08 -14.66
CA ASP A 98 -9.61 10.38 -16.04
C ASP A 98 -8.90 11.66 -16.55
N ALA A 99 -9.17 12.03 -17.81
CA ALA A 99 -8.57 13.21 -18.44
C ALA A 99 -8.93 14.52 -17.72
N GLU A 100 -10.06 14.53 -17.01
CA GLU A 100 -10.55 15.65 -16.19
C GLU A 100 -10.02 15.60 -14.75
N GLY A 101 -9.20 14.61 -14.40
CA GLY A 101 -8.57 14.46 -13.09
C GLY A 101 -9.46 13.81 -12.02
N ARG A 102 -10.63 13.28 -12.37
CA ARG A 102 -11.56 12.61 -11.45
C ARG A 102 -11.14 11.16 -11.22
N LEU A 103 -11.53 10.59 -10.09
CA LEU A 103 -11.24 9.19 -9.77
C LEU A 103 -11.85 8.24 -10.83
N SER A 104 -11.02 7.37 -11.40
CA SER A 104 -11.44 6.44 -12.46
C SER A 104 -11.11 4.99 -12.18
N GLY A 105 -10.13 4.70 -11.31
CA GLY A 105 -9.74 3.32 -11.04
C GLY A 105 -8.64 3.15 -9.99
N LEU A 106 -8.19 1.90 -9.85
CA LEU A 106 -7.05 1.50 -9.04
C LEU A 106 -6.13 0.62 -9.88
N SER A 107 -4.82 0.69 -9.62
CA SER A 107 -3.82 -0.18 -10.26
C SER A 107 -2.70 -0.56 -9.29
N ARG A 108 -1.93 -1.59 -9.64
CA ARG A 108 -0.78 -2.08 -8.87
C ARG A 108 -1.11 -2.39 -7.41
N LEU A 109 -2.28 -2.98 -7.19
CA LEU A 109 -2.74 -3.32 -5.84
C LEU A 109 -1.92 -4.50 -5.32
N GLN A 110 -1.33 -4.36 -4.14
CA GLN A 110 -0.54 -5.42 -3.51
C GLN A 110 -0.92 -5.50 -2.04
N VAL A 111 -1.14 -6.72 -1.56
CA VAL A 111 -1.41 -7.01 -0.15
C VAL A 111 -0.19 -7.67 0.48
N SER A 112 0.22 -7.20 1.65
CA SER A 112 1.34 -7.78 2.40
C SER A 112 1.07 -7.77 3.90
N PRO A 113 1.62 -8.72 4.69
CA PRO A 113 1.48 -8.71 6.14
C PRO A 113 2.06 -7.44 6.77
N LEU A 114 1.50 -7.01 7.91
CA LEU A 114 2.02 -5.84 8.62
C LEU A 114 3.43 -6.08 9.22
N LEU A 115 3.85 -7.35 9.40
CA LEU A 115 5.16 -7.77 9.92
C LEU A 115 5.55 -9.14 9.37
#